data_AF-A0A319CUE0-F1
#
_entry.id   AF-A0A319CUE0-F1
#
_cell.length_a   1.000
_cell.length_b   1.000
_cell.length_c   1.000
_cell.angle_alpha   90.00
_cell.angle_beta   90.00
_cell.angle_gamma   90.00
#
_symmetry.space_group_name_H-M   'P 1'
#
loop_
_entity.id
_entity.type
_entity.pdbx_description
1 polymer ?
#
loop_
_entity_poly.entity_id
_entity_poly.type
_entity_poly.pdbx_seq_one_letter_code
_entity_poly.pdbx_strand_id
1 'polypeptide(L)' 'MVISAVLKFWQPVGIWAIVEIIIKKVAQGALLADAVGLGKIWQSVSIILAVSDPGDLGIRLLQLTPRSI' A
#
# COMPACT_ATOMS: atom_id res chain seq x y z
N MET A 1 4.13 17.89 16.65
CA MET A 1 2.69 17.79 16.30
C MET A 1 2.51 16.51 15.49
N VAL A 2 2.09 15.41 16.14
CA VAL A 2 1.77 14.16 15.44
C VAL A 2 0.35 14.33 14.90
N ILE A 3 0.23 14.52 13.59
CA ILE A 3 -1.07 14.54 12.93
C ILE A 3 -1.39 13.08 12.61
N SER A 4 -2.37 12.49 13.30
CA SER A 4 -2.88 11.18 12.93
C SER A 4 -3.51 11.29 11.53
N ALA A 5 -2.97 10.56 10.56
CA ALA A 5 -3.49 10.55 9.21
C ALA A 5 -4.66 9.55 9.15
N VAL A 6 -5.89 10.07 9.12
CA VAL A 6 -7.08 9.24 8.91
C VAL A 6 -7.25 9.01 7.42
N LEU A 7 -7.29 7.73 7.02
CA LEU A 7 -7.56 7.36 5.64
C LEU A 7 -9.00 7.77 5.25
N LYS A 8 -9.16 8.31 4.04
CA LYS A 8 -10.49 8.53 3.44
C LYS A 8 -11.19 7.19 3.25
N PHE A 9 -12.51 7.16 3.31
CA PHE A 9 -13.27 5.90 3.32
C PHE A 9 -12.98 4.95 2.15
N TRP A 10 -12.63 5.47 0.96
CA TRP A 10 -12.28 4.66 -0.20
C TRP A 10 -10.88 4.03 -0.11
N GLN A 11 -9.95 4.62 0.65
CA GLN A 11 -8.56 4.16 0.71
C GLN A 11 -8.44 2.77 1.37
N PRO A 12 -9.11 2.47 2.50
CA PRO A 12 -9.13 1.12 3.08
C PRO A 12 -9.67 0.06 2.12
N VAL A 13 -10.65 0.39 1.27
CA VAL A 13 -11.22 -0.54 0.29
C VAL A 13 -10.17 -0.95 -0.74
N GLY A 14 -9.42 0.03 -1.28
CA GLY A 14 -8.33 -0.25 -2.22
C GLY A 14 -7.16 -1.01 -1.58
N ILE A 15 -6.83 -0.66 -0.33
CA ILE A 15 -5.80 -1.37 0.44
C ILE A 15 -6.19 -2.84 0.66
N TRP A 16 -7.43 -3.10 1.08
CA TRP A 16 -7.93 -4.45 1.30
C TRP A 16 -7.88 -5.31 0.03
N ALA A 17 -8.26 -4.75 -1.13
CA ALA A 17 -8.17 -5.46 -2.40
C ALA A 17 -6.74 -5.90 -2.73
N ILE A 18 -5.74 -5.04 -2.47
CA ILE A 18 -4.33 -5.38 -2.68
C ILE A 18 -3.86 -6.43 -1.69
N VAL A 19 -4.20 -6.28 -0.41
CA VAL A 19 -3.87 -7.25 0.64
C VAL A 19 -4.49 -8.61 0.33
N GLU A 20 -5.72 -8.65 -0.17
CA GLU A 20 -6.40 -9.88 -0.56
C GLU A 20 -5.68 -10.59 -1.73
N ILE A 21 -5.22 -9.84 -2.74
CA ILE A 21 -4.41 -10.39 -3.85
C ILE A 21 -3.11 -11.01 -3.31
N ILE A 22 -2.45 -10.33 -2.37
CA ILE A 22 -1.20 -10.80 -1.73
C ILE A 22 -1.47 -12.08 -0.94
N ILE A 23 -2.50 -12.12 -0.10
CA ILE A 23 -2.84 -13.26 0.76
C ILE A 23 -3.26 -14.47 -0.08
N LYS A 24 -4.13 -14.28 -1.07
CA LYS A 24 -4.64 -15.38 -1.91
C LYS A 24 -3.60 -15.91 -2.89
N LYS A 25 -2.45 -15.23 -3.05
CA LYS A 25 -1.35 -15.59 -3.99
C LYS A 25 -1.82 -15.85 -5.43
N VAL A 26 -2.93 -15.24 -5.85
CA VAL A 26 -3.53 -15.45 -7.19
C VAL A 26 -2.78 -14.68 -8.27
N ALA A 27 -2.05 -13.63 -7.88
CA ALA A 27 -1.20 -12.85 -8.77
C ALA A 27 0.16 -12.56 -8.11
N GLN A 28 1.18 -12.29 -8.92
CA GLN A 28 2.51 -11.91 -8.44
C GLN A 28 2.61 -10.45 -7.96
N GLY A 29 1.54 -9.66 -8.14
CA GLY A 29 1.48 -8.26 -7.72
C GLY A 29 0.14 -7.61 -8.07
N ALA A 30 -0.04 -6.37 -7.64
CA ALA A 30 -1.23 -5.56 -7.91
C ALA A 30 -0.83 -4.15 -8.37
N LEU A 31 -1.62 -3.56 -9.26
CA LEU A 31 -1.41 -2.19 -9.75
C LEU A 31 -2.52 -1.27 -9.22
N LEU A 32 -2.13 -0.17 -8.57
CA LEU A 32 -3.05 0.86 -8.09
C LEU A 32 -3.06 2.05 -9.06
N ALA A 33 -4.07 2.06 -9.95
CA ALA A 33 -4.18 3.01 -11.07
C ALA A 33 -5.26 4.09 -10.85
N ASP A 34 -5.21 4.79 -9.71
CA ASP A 34 -6.11 5.89 -9.37
C ASP A 34 -5.60 7.28 -9.85
N ALA A 35 -6.42 8.31 -9.70
CA ALA A 35 -6.08 9.68 -10.11
C ALA A 35 -4.94 10.31 -9.27
N VAL A 36 -4.34 11.37 -9.80
CA VAL A 36 -3.31 12.17 -9.09
C VAL A 36 -3.94 12.90 -7.89
N GLY A 37 -3.21 12.99 -6.77
CA GLY A 37 -3.66 13.72 -5.57
C GLY A 37 -4.52 12.91 -4.59
N LEU A 38 -4.74 11.62 -4.84
CA LEU A 38 -5.55 10.74 -3.96
C LEU A 38 -4.80 10.15 -2.76
N GLY A 39 -3.51 10.47 -2.63
CA GLY A 39 -2.71 10.05 -1.48
C GLY A 39 -2.18 8.61 -1.59
N LYS A 40 -1.76 8.19 -2.79
CA LYS A 40 -1.17 6.86 -3.05
C LYS A 40 -0.02 6.50 -2.11
N ILE A 41 0.76 7.51 -1.68
CA ILE A 41 1.85 7.33 -0.72
C ILE A 41 1.31 6.79 0.62
N TRP A 42 0.23 7.38 1.13
CA TRP A 42 -0.39 6.92 2.38
C TRP A 42 -0.97 5.51 2.23
N GLN A 43 -1.57 5.19 1.07
CA GLN A 43 -2.03 3.83 0.78
C GLN A 43 -0.85 2.83 0.77
N SER A 44 0.27 3.16 0.15
CA SER A 44 1.47 2.32 0.16
C SER A 44 2.00 2.10 1.58
N VAL A 45 2.10 3.15 2.40
CA VAL A 45 2.53 3.03 3.80
C VAL A 45 1.59 2.11 4.59
N SER A 46 0.27 2.27 4.42
CA SER A 46 -0.71 1.40 5.09
C SER A 46 -0.62 -0.06 4.65
N ILE A 47 -0.37 -0.34 3.37
CA ILE A 47 -0.14 -1.71 2.87
C ILE A 47 1.12 -2.30 3.49
N ILE A 48 2.22 -1.52 3.53
CA ILE A 48 3.48 -1.96 4.13
C ILE A 48 3.25 -2.32 5.60
N LEU A 49 2.57 -1.46 6.36
CA LEU A 49 2.26 -1.71 7.77
C LEU A 49 1.34 -2.93 7.95
N ALA A 50 0.31 -3.08 7.12
CA ALA A 50 -0.62 -4.21 7.18
C ALA A 50 0.05 -5.56 6.88
N VAL A 51 1.14 -5.55 6.11
CA VAL A 51 1.89 -6.75 5.72
C VAL A 51 3.13 -6.99 6.60
N SER A 52 3.59 -5.98 7.35
CA SER A 52 4.82 -6.06 8.17
C SER A 52 4.65 -6.72 9.54
N ASP A 53 3.41 -6.97 10.01
CA ASP A 53 3.17 -7.79 11.20
C ASP A 53 3.32 -9.30 10.88
N PRO A 54 3.86 -10.10 11.82
CA PRO A 54 5.04 -10.90 11.58
C PRO A 54 4.71 -12.39 11.58
N GLY A 55 4.84 -13.03 10.43
CA GLY A 55 4.68 -14.47 10.32
C GLY A 55 5.73 -15.08 9.39
N ASP A 56 5.69 -14.75 8.10
CA ASP A 56 6.44 -15.56 7.13
C ASP A 56 6.45 -14.93 5.73
N LEU A 57 7.00 -13.72 5.58
CA LEU A 57 7.23 -13.20 4.24
C LEU A 57 8.57 -12.46 4.25
N GLY A 58 9.60 -13.07 3.66
CA GLY A 58 10.90 -12.45 3.40
C GLY A 58 10.79 -11.34 2.34
N ILE A 59 9.97 -10.32 2.58
CA ILE A 59 9.70 -9.24 1.64
C ILE A 59 10.81 -8.22 1.72
N ARG A 60 11.55 -8.04 0.62
CA ARG A 60 12.49 -6.94 0.47
C ARG A 60 11.76 -5.73 -0.11
N LEU A 61 11.50 -4.74 0.74
CA LEU A 61 10.83 -3.49 0.35
C LEU A 61 11.78 -2.58 -0.41
N LEU A 62 11.39 -2.20 -1.63
CA LEU A 62 12.09 -1.21 -2.45
C LEU A 62 11.07 -0.15 -2.90
N GLN A 63 11.13 1.03 -2.30
CA GLN A 63 10.35 2.18 -2.74
C GLN A 63 11.18 3.01 -3.73
N LEU A 64 10.73 3.07 -4.98
CA LEU A 64 11.36 3.85 -6.03
C LEU A 64 10.52 5.09 -6.31
N THR A 65 11.10 6.27 -6.15
CA THR A 65 10.49 7.54 -6.54
C THR A 65 11.31 8.16 -7.67
N PRO A 66 10.69 8.52 -8.81
CA PRO A 66 11.41 9.22 -9.88
C PRO A 66 11.91 10.56 -9.37
N ARG A 67 13.16 10.91 -9.73
CA ARG A 67 13.73 12.23 -9.45
C ARG A 67 13.18 13.19 -10.50
N SER A 68 12.58 14.30 -10.06
CA SER A 68 12.19 15.36 -11.00
C SER A 68 13.46 15.92 -11.64
N ILE A 69 13.50 15.90 -12.98
CA ILE A 69 14.56 16.52 -13.79
C ILE A 69 14.33 18.03 -13.82
#